data_AF-A0A2V8SIG3-F1
#
_entry.id   AF-A0A2V8SIG3-F1
#
_cell.length_a   1.000
_cell.length_b   1.000
_cell.length_c   1.000
_cell.angle_alpha   90.00
_cell.angle_beta   90.00
_cell.angle_gamma   90.00
#
_symmetry.space_group_name_H-M   'P 1'
#
loop_
_entity.id
_entity.type
_entity.pdbx_description
1 polymer ?
#
loop_
_entity_poly.entity_id
_entity_poly.type
_entity_poly.pdbx_seq_one_letter_code
_entity_poly.pdbx_strand_id
1 'polypeptide(L)'
;MMKLILAIWGILGTIGSVVGFVTNATAIITILGIAASGLIWLSAAAVALGIVITVGAFWFDRCLADPDGKEACTAGVINEIVKAFSSTAEQIFWFTAQHPKVDVVVKSLYWDEVVQLALFVKCSGKDESPIISGFYHSDQVCAVGLGSLIGAVVGGVVGIIAGVAIAAAIGCAATGPFYILCLIIAILVAAIVAAIITLIGAGVGGGIAGGIAGTDEPLSDDGGNVLHEGDYVSTFGKLITSGSMDGARVYWFVERTVLHGRSTGSPQFSFTDPDANLTEDACPIDVVIK
;
A
#
# COMPACT_ATOMS: atom_id res chain seq x y z
N MET A 1 2.27 18.98 -5.83
CA MET A 1 2.22 19.84 -4.60
C MET A 1 0.80 20.04 -4.03
N MET A 2 -0.22 20.38 -4.83
CA MET A 2 -1.60 20.60 -4.34
C MET A 2 -2.27 19.34 -3.75
N LYS A 3 -1.99 18.16 -4.33
CA LYS A 3 -2.45 16.85 -3.79
C LYS A 3 -1.87 16.52 -2.41
N LEU A 4 -0.59 16.83 -2.18
CA LEU A 4 0.09 16.69 -0.88
C LEU A 4 -0.57 17.60 0.17
N ILE A 5 -0.88 18.85 -0.19
CA ILE A 5 -1.57 19.79 0.70
C ILE A 5 -2.97 19.28 1.06
N LEU A 6 -3.75 18.79 0.09
CA LEU A 6 -5.07 18.22 0.34
C LEU A 6 -5.02 16.95 1.21
N ALA A 7 -4.02 16.08 1.02
CA ALA A 7 -3.82 14.91 1.88
C ALA A 7 -3.42 15.31 3.29
N ILE A 8 -2.53 16.30 3.45
CA ILE A 8 -2.20 16.89 4.74
C ILE A 8 -3.45 17.52 5.38
N TRP A 9 -4.31 18.21 4.63
CA TRP A 9 -5.57 18.75 5.15
C TRP A 9 -6.60 17.67 5.49
N GLY A 10 -6.65 16.55 4.74
CA GLY A 10 -7.47 15.39 5.06
C GLY A 10 -7.00 14.70 6.35
N ILE A 11 -5.68 14.50 6.48
CA ILE A 11 -5.05 13.99 7.71
C ILE A 11 -5.26 14.97 8.86
N LEU A 12 -5.07 16.28 8.67
CA LEU A 12 -5.33 17.32 9.67
C LEU A 12 -6.83 17.44 10.00
N GLY A 13 -7.74 17.11 9.09
CA GLY A 13 -9.18 17.05 9.33
C GLY A 13 -9.57 15.80 10.14
N THR A 14 -8.92 14.66 9.91
CA THR A 14 -9.06 13.47 10.77
C THR A 14 -8.42 13.68 12.14
N ILE A 15 -7.25 14.32 12.22
CA ILE A 15 -6.65 14.78 13.47
C ILE A 15 -7.56 15.80 14.15
N GLY A 16 -8.17 16.73 13.40
CA GLY A 16 -9.07 17.75 13.93
C GLY A 16 -10.38 17.17 14.47
N SER A 17 -10.88 16.08 13.88
CA SER A 17 -12.05 15.36 14.41
C SER A 17 -11.70 14.44 15.57
N VAL A 18 -10.51 13.82 15.59
CA VAL A 18 -10.02 13.05 16.75
C VAL A 18 -9.67 13.97 17.92
N VAL A 19 -8.97 15.08 17.67
CA VAL A 19 -8.65 16.12 18.68
C VAL A 19 -9.92 16.87 19.08
N GLY A 20 -10.86 17.12 18.17
CA GLY A 20 -12.19 17.65 18.47
C GLY A 20 -13.00 16.69 19.34
N PHE A 21 -12.88 15.38 19.10
CA PHE A 21 -13.46 14.33 19.94
C PHE A 21 -12.79 14.26 21.32
N VAL A 22 -11.46 14.40 21.39
CA VAL A 22 -10.68 14.41 22.66
C VAL A 22 -10.93 15.70 23.46
N THR A 23 -11.05 16.86 22.82
CA THR A 23 -11.35 18.13 23.51
C THR A 23 -12.82 18.21 23.97
N ASN A 24 -13.75 17.55 23.27
CA ASN A 24 -15.12 17.31 23.74
C ASN A 24 -15.27 16.04 24.60
N ALA A 25 -14.19 15.28 24.84
CA ALA A 25 -14.26 14.08 25.65
C ALA A 25 -14.66 14.41 27.08
N THR A 26 -14.45 15.63 27.58
CA THR A 26 -15.00 16.10 28.87
C THR A 26 -16.53 16.02 28.93
N ALA A 27 -17.24 16.31 27.85
CA ALA A 27 -18.69 16.12 27.78
C ALA A 27 -19.08 14.63 27.74
N ILE A 28 -18.32 13.80 27.01
CA ILE A 28 -18.53 12.34 26.94
C ILE A 28 -18.20 11.65 28.26
N ILE A 29 -17.15 12.08 28.97
CA ILE A 29 -16.75 11.66 30.32
C ILE A 29 -17.89 11.91 31.30
N THR A 30 -18.57 13.06 31.16
CA THR A 30 -19.71 13.43 32.01
C THR A 30 -20.97 12.63 31.66
N ILE A 31 -21.19 12.30 30.38
CA ILE A 31 -22.36 11.54 29.90
C ILE A 31 -22.22 10.03 30.17
N LEU A 32 -21.03 9.45 30.02
CA LEU A 32 -20.76 8.02 30.22
C LEU A 32 -20.37 7.68 31.67
N GLY A 33 -20.13 8.67 32.53
CA GLY A 33 -19.78 8.47 33.94
C GLY A 33 -18.42 7.80 34.17
N ILE A 34 -17.53 7.79 33.16
CA ILE A 34 -16.24 7.11 33.22
C ILE A 34 -15.19 8.03 33.83
N ALA A 35 -14.91 7.86 35.12
CA ALA A 35 -13.83 8.56 35.82
C ALA A 35 -12.45 7.89 35.52
N ALA A 36 -12.01 7.95 34.27
CA ALA A 36 -10.66 7.50 33.88
C ALA A 36 -9.67 8.68 33.96
N SER A 37 -8.42 8.39 34.35
CA SER A 37 -7.36 9.40 34.32
C SER A 37 -7.08 9.83 32.89
N GLY A 38 -6.74 11.12 32.68
CA GLY A 38 -6.47 11.66 31.34
C GLY A 38 -5.37 10.91 30.57
N LEU A 39 -4.47 10.21 31.27
CA LEU A 39 -3.40 9.41 30.67
C LEU A 39 -3.93 8.18 29.90
N ILE A 40 -5.04 7.57 30.33
CA ILE A 40 -5.63 6.40 29.66
C ILE A 40 -6.27 6.81 28.33
N TRP A 41 -6.92 7.98 28.28
CA TRP A 41 -7.47 8.54 27.05
C TRP A 41 -6.37 8.89 26.05
N LEU A 42 -5.29 9.53 26.54
CA LEU A 42 -4.16 9.93 25.70
C LEU A 42 -3.44 8.73 25.08
N SER A 43 -3.24 7.63 25.83
CA SER A 43 -2.59 6.44 25.29
C SER A 43 -3.42 5.76 24.21
N ALA A 44 -4.73 5.59 24.45
CA ALA A 44 -5.64 5.02 23.47
C ALA A 44 -5.72 5.88 22.19
N ALA A 45 -5.81 7.20 22.35
CA ALA A 45 -5.85 8.14 21.24
C ALA A 45 -4.55 8.17 20.44
N ALA A 46 -3.39 8.15 21.11
CA ALA A 46 -2.09 8.15 20.45
C ALA A 46 -1.90 6.93 19.55
N VAL A 47 -2.28 5.74 20.02
CA VAL A 47 -2.15 4.49 19.24
C VAL A 47 -3.14 4.45 18.08
N ALA A 48 -4.41 4.80 18.32
CA ALA A 48 -5.41 4.87 17.25
C ALA A 48 -4.98 5.86 16.15
N LEU A 49 -4.49 7.04 16.54
CA LEU A 49 -4.00 8.04 15.59
C LEU A 49 -2.77 7.54 14.81
N GLY A 50 -1.83 6.87 15.49
CA GLY A 50 -0.67 6.27 14.84
C GLY A 50 -1.08 5.32 13.71
N ILE A 51 -2.06 4.44 13.97
CA ILE A 51 -2.57 3.50 12.96
C ILE A 51 -3.24 4.24 11.79
N VAL A 52 -4.10 5.23 12.08
CA VAL A 52 -4.77 6.02 11.03
C VAL A 52 -3.75 6.72 10.13
N ILE A 53 -2.71 7.32 10.72
CA ILE A 53 -1.63 7.99 9.97
C ILE A 53 -0.87 6.99 9.12
N THR A 54 -0.52 5.81 9.66
CA THR A 54 0.18 4.77 8.91
C THR A 54 -0.64 4.27 7.73
N VAL A 55 -1.93 3.96 7.93
CA VAL A 55 -2.84 3.54 6.85
C VAL A 55 -2.98 4.64 5.80
N GLY A 56 -3.11 5.90 6.24
CA GLY A 56 -3.20 7.05 5.35
C GLY A 56 -1.93 7.28 4.53
N ALA A 57 -0.75 7.09 5.13
CA ALA A 57 0.53 7.18 4.44
C ALA A 57 0.65 6.11 3.35
N PHE A 58 0.30 4.85 3.66
CA PHE A 58 0.30 3.78 2.65
C PHE A 58 -0.66 4.06 1.49
N TRP A 59 -1.86 4.57 1.78
CA TRP A 59 -2.81 4.94 0.74
C TRP A 59 -2.29 6.10 -0.12
N PHE A 60 -1.69 7.12 0.50
CA PHE A 60 -1.14 8.26 -0.22
C PHE A 60 0.02 7.84 -1.13
N ASP A 61 0.99 7.12 -0.59
CA ASP A 61 2.18 6.68 -1.32
C ASP A 61 1.83 5.76 -2.49
N ARG A 62 0.77 4.94 -2.35
CA ARG A 62 0.35 4.01 -3.41
C ARG A 62 -0.52 4.65 -4.48
N CYS A 63 -1.47 5.51 -4.11
CA CYS A 63 -2.53 5.94 -5.01
C CYS A 63 -2.47 7.40 -5.44
N LEU A 64 -1.83 8.26 -4.64
CA LEU A 64 -1.82 9.70 -4.88
C LEU A 64 -0.43 10.24 -5.19
N ALA A 65 0.62 9.53 -4.78
CA ALA A 65 1.98 9.86 -5.13
C ALA A 65 2.16 9.67 -6.64
N ASP A 66 2.52 10.75 -7.31
CA ASP A 66 3.03 10.77 -8.67
C ASP A 66 4.51 11.13 -8.57
N PRO A 67 5.38 10.14 -8.29
CA PRO A 67 6.80 10.38 -8.16
C PRO A 67 7.37 10.85 -9.50
N ASP A 68 8.23 11.87 -9.45
CA ASP A 68 8.95 12.35 -10.63
C ASP A 68 9.88 11.23 -11.12
N GLY A 69 9.47 10.53 -12.18
CA GLY A 69 10.22 9.45 -12.82
C GLY A 69 10.70 9.84 -14.21
N LYS A 70 11.72 9.14 -14.70
CA LYS A 70 12.16 9.26 -16.09
C LYS A 70 11.23 8.42 -16.96
N GLU A 71 10.59 9.03 -17.95
CA GLU A 71 9.85 8.29 -18.97
C GLU A 71 10.81 7.36 -19.71
N ALA A 72 10.49 6.07 -19.69
CA ALA A 72 11.32 5.03 -20.30
C ALA A 72 10.44 3.95 -20.92
N CYS A 73 10.97 3.28 -21.94
CA CYS A 73 10.40 2.07 -22.49
C CYS A 73 11.40 0.93 -22.38
N THR A 74 10.93 -0.22 -21.93
CA THR A 74 11.72 -1.46 -21.95
C THR A 74 10.90 -2.55 -22.60
N ALA A 75 11.58 -3.42 -23.36
CA ALA A 75 10.98 -4.63 -23.91
C ALA A 75 11.59 -5.87 -23.28
N GLY A 76 10.79 -6.92 -23.16
CA GLY A 76 11.21 -8.17 -22.55
C GLY A 76 10.14 -9.24 -22.57
N VAL A 77 10.33 -10.28 -21.77
CA VAL A 77 9.39 -11.39 -21.60
C VAL A 77 8.83 -11.38 -20.17
N ILE A 78 7.51 -11.56 -20.03
CA ILE A 78 6.87 -11.64 -18.72
C ILE A 78 7.31 -12.91 -18.02
N ASN A 79 7.97 -12.76 -16.87
CA ASN A 79 8.41 -13.87 -16.04
C ASN A 79 7.40 -14.26 -14.97
N GLU A 80 6.74 -13.27 -14.35
CA GLU A 80 5.77 -13.51 -13.29
C GLU A 80 4.73 -12.38 -13.28
N ILE A 81 3.46 -12.74 -13.08
CA ILE A 81 2.38 -11.78 -12.87
C ILE A 81 1.84 -11.94 -11.45
N VAL A 82 2.10 -10.93 -10.62
CA VAL A 82 1.59 -10.88 -9.25
C VAL A 82 0.31 -10.04 -9.27
N LYS A 83 -0.83 -10.70 -9.05
CA LYS A 83 -2.13 -10.04 -8.93
C LYS A 83 -2.22 -9.23 -7.64
N ALA A 84 -3.10 -8.23 -7.62
CA ALA A 84 -3.49 -7.59 -6.37
C ALA A 84 -4.06 -8.63 -5.39
N PHE A 85 -3.80 -8.48 -4.09
CA PHE A 85 -4.28 -9.39 -3.04
C PHE A 85 -3.80 -10.84 -3.19
N SER A 86 -2.58 -11.03 -3.71
CA SER A 86 -2.02 -12.36 -3.96
C SER A 86 -1.69 -13.14 -2.69
N SER A 87 -1.45 -12.44 -1.57
CA SER A 87 -1.10 -13.07 -0.29
C SER A 87 -2.25 -13.07 0.71
N THR A 88 -2.34 -14.10 1.55
CA THR A 88 -3.33 -14.16 2.65
C THR A 88 -3.17 -12.98 3.62
N ALA A 89 -1.95 -12.47 3.79
CA ALA A 89 -1.69 -11.30 4.60
C ALA A 89 -2.38 -10.05 4.01
N GLU A 90 -2.34 -9.85 2.69
CA GLU A 90 -3.05 -8.75 2.01
C GLU A 90 -4.57 -8.90 2.04
N GLN A 91 -5.09 -10.13 2.12
CA GLN A 91 -6.52 -10.40 2.28
C GLN A 91 -7.03 -10.13 3.71
N ILE A 92 -6.14 -10.18 4.71
CA ILE A 92 -6.48 -9.86 6.10
C ILE A 92 -6.25 -8.37 6.36
N PHE A 93 -5.12 -7.86 5.90
CA PHE A 93 -4.71 -6.46 6.02
C PHE A 93 -4.84 -5.77 4.68
N TRP A 94 -6.09 -5.50 4.29
CA TRP A 94 -6.44 -4.89 3.01
C TRP A 94 -5.64 -3.61 2.67
N PHE A 95 -5.24 -2.81 3.66
CA PHE A 95 -4.41 -1.62 3.48
C PHE A 95 -2.96 -1.91 3.06
N THR A 96 -2.47 -3.16 3.18
CA THR A 96 -1.14 -3.56 2.73
C THR A 96 -1.11 -4.05 1.30
N ALA A 97 -2.26 -4.19 0.64
CA ALA A 97 -2.37 -4.63 -0.74
C ALA A 97 -1.60 -3.73 -1.70
N GLN A 98 -0.88 -4.35 -2.62
CA GLN A 98 -0.17 -3.66 -3.67
C GLN A 98 -0.93 -3.71 -4.98
N HIS A 99 -0.61 -2.75 -5.85
CA HIS A 99 -1.03 -2.75 -7.24
C HIS A 99 -0.59 -4.04 -7.95
N PRO A 100 -1.36 -4.52 -8.94
CA PRO A 100 -0.93 -5.64 -9.76
C PRO A 100 0.42 -5.32 -10.40
N LYS A 101 1.31 -6.30 -10.38
CA LYS A 101 2.72 -6.14 -10.75
C LYS A 101 3.11 -7.19 -11.76
N VAL A 102 3.80 -6.77 -12.81
CA VAL A 102 4.40 -7.65 -13.82
C VAL A 102 5.89 -7.57 -13.71
N ASP A 103 6.54 -8.71 -13.54
CA ASP A 103 7.98 -8.83 -13.54
C ASP A 103 8.42 -9.25 -14.94
N VAL A 104 9.13 -8.36 -15.65
CA VAL A 104 9.57 -8.54 -17.03
C VAL A 104 11.07 -8.76 -17.05
N VAL A 105 11.53 -9.87 -17.63
CA VAL A 105 12.97 -10.08 -17.93
C VAL A 105 13.31 -9.26 -19.16
N VAL A 106 14.15 -8.25 -18.97
CA VAL A 106 14.46 -7.27 -20.02
C VAL A 106 15.50 -7.78 -21.02
N LYS A 107 15.36 -7.35 -22.28
CA LYS A 107 16.41 -7.51 -23.29
C LYS A 107 17.74 -6.90 -22.84
N SER A 108 18.85 -7.47 -23.30
CA SER A 108 20.21 -7.00 -22.97
C SER A 108 20.44 -5.52 -23.31
N LEU A 109 19.81 -5.04 -24.38
CA LEU A 109 19.87 -3.64 -24.81
C LEU A 109 19.38 -2.64 -23.75
N TYR A 110 18.44 -3.04 -22.88
CA TYR A 110 17.84 -2.15 -21.87
C TYR A 110 18.45 -2.31 -20.47
N TRP A 111 19.52 -3.10 -20.33
CA TRP A 111 20.11 -3.38 -19.02
C TRP A 111 20.64 -2.13 -18.32
N ASP A 112 21.23 -1.21 -19.08
CA ASP A 112 21.72 0.05 -18.53
C ASP A 112 20.59 0.84 -17.86
N GLU A 113 19.38 0.84 -18.43
CA GLU A 113 18.22 1.51 -17.82
C GLU A 113 17.70 0.79 -16.56
N VAL A 114 17.93 -0.50 -16.41
CA VAL A 114 17.53 -1.22 -15.18
C VAL A 114 18.58 -1.05 -14.09
N VAL A 115 19.86 -1.03 -14.46
CA VAL A 115 20.99 -1.04 -13.51
C VAL A 115 21.40 0.37 -13.08
N GLN A 116 21.35 1.35 -13.98
CA GLN A 116 21.80 2.71 -13.68
C GLN A 116 20.92 3.32 -12.58
N LEU A 117 21.53 3.80 -11.47
CA LEU A 117 20.84 4.38 -10.30
C LEU A 117 19.98 3.41 -9.47
N ALA A 118 20.03 2.11 -9.73
CA ALA A 118 19.44 1.10 -8.84
C ALA A 118 20.40 0.78 -7.69
N LEU A 119 19.90 0.70 -6.46
CA LEU A 119 20.63 0.15 -5.32
C LEU A 119 20.64 -1.38 -5.34
N PHE A 120 19.54 -1.96 -5.82
CA PHE A 120 19.37 -3.40 -5.96
C PHE A 120 18.74 -3.74 -7.31
N VAL A 121 19.21 -4.79 -7.96
CA VAL A 121 18.65 -5.26 -9.23
C VAL A 121 18.05 -6.63 -8.98
N LYS A 122 16.75 -6.77 -9.23
CA LYS A 122 16.09 -8.09 -9.17
C LYS A 122 16.53 -8.86 -10.40
N CYS A 123 17.04 -10.08 -10.19
CA CYS A 123 17.44 -10.96 -11.28
C CYS A 123 16.55 -12.21 -11.33
N SER A 124 16.36 -12.75 -12.52
CA SER A 124 15.86 -14.11 -12.74
C SER A 124 16.89 -15.10 -12.21
N GLY A 125 16.42 -16.22 -11.65
CA GLY A 125 17.32 -17.32 -11.24
C GLY A 125 17.93 -18.06 -12.43
N LYS A 126 17.47 -17.77 -13.66
CA LYS A 126 18.09 -18.25 -14.90
C LYS A 126 18.99 -17.16 -15.51
N ASP A 127 20.28 -17.46 -15.61
CA ASP A 127 21.34 -16.60 -16.16
C ASP A 127 21.45 -15.21 -15.50
N GLU A 128 20.94 -15.05 -14.27
CA GLU A 128 20.96 -13.79 -13.51
C GLU A 128 20.39 -12.59 -14.30
N SER A 129 19.43 -12.87 -15.18
CA SER A 129 18.89 -11.87 -16.11
C SER A 129 18.14 -10.76 -15.36
N PRO A 130 18.43 -9.48 -15.59
CA PRO A 130 17.73 -8.37 -14.93
C PRO A 130 16.22 -8.42 -15.18
N ILE A 131 15.46 -8.20 -14.12
CA ILE A 131 14.01 -8.09 -14.10
C ILE A 131 13.65 -6.66 -13.74
N ILE A 132 12.78 -6.06 -14.55
CA ILE A 132 12.10 -4.81 -14.19
C ILE A 132 10.67 -5.12 -13.74
N SER A 133 10.30 -4.61 -12.58
CA SER A 133 8.92 -4.71 -12.09
C SER A 133 8.12 -3.51 -12.57
N GLY A 134 6.98 -3.76 -13.20
CA GLY A 134 6.02 -2.73 -13.57
C GLY A 134 4.72 -2.88 -12.78
N PHE A 135 4.34 -1.85 -12.05
CA PHE A 135 3.05 -1.78 -11.37
C PHE A 135 2.01 -1.19 -12.30
N TYR A 136 0.77 -1.65 -12.25
CA TYR A 136 -0.34 -1.07 -13.00
C TYR A 136 -1.35 -0.47 -12.03
N HIS A 137 -1.86 0.71 -12.37
CA HIS A 137 -2.81 1.39 -11.51
C HIS A 137 -4.08 0.55 -11.38
N SER A 138 -4.56 0.39 -10.14
CA SER A 138 -5.72 -0.41 -9.80
C SER A 138 -6.63 0.45 -8.94
N ASP A 139 -7.82 0.72 -9.47
CA ASP A 139 -8.83 1.49 -8.75
C ASP A 139 -9.35 0.70 -7.55
N GLN A 140 -9.35 -0.64 -7.64
CA GLN A 140 -9.71 -1.51 -6.52
C GLN A 140 -8.75 -1.34 -5.34
N VAL A 141 -7.44 -1.37 -5.55
CA VAL A 141 -6.42 -1.18 -4.49
C VAL A 141 -6.57 0.21 -3.86
N CYS A 142 -6.87 1.22 -4.68
CA CYS A 142 -7.04 2.59 -4.17
C CYS A 142 -8.35 2.81 -3.42
N ALA A 143 -9.45 2.20 -3.87
CA ALA A 143 -10.71 2.19 -3.16
C ALA A 143 -10.60 1.46 -1.82
N VAL A 144 -9.90 0.31 -1.81
CA VAL A 144 -9.62 -0.45 -0.59
C VAL A 144 -8.76 0.34 0.37
N GLY A 145 -7.73 1.04 -0.09
CA GLY A 145 -6.90 1.91 0.74
C GLY A 145 -7.70 3.04 1.37
N LEU A 146 -8.57 3.71 0.59
CA LEU A 146 -9.46 4.75 1.09
C LEU A 146 -10.50 4.20 2.09
N GLY A 147 -11.12 3.07 1.76
CA GLY A 147 -12.06 2.38 2.64
C GLY A 147 -11.42 1.96 3.95
N SER A 148 -10.17 1.49 3.90
CA SER A 148 -9.38 1.15 5.09
C SER A 148 -9.06 2.38 5.94
N LEU A 149 -8.78 3.52 5.33
CA LEU A 149 -8.57 4.77 6.05
C LEU A 149 -9.84 5.23 6.77
N ILE A 150 -10.99 5.23 6.08
CA ILE A 150 -12.29 5.57 6.66
C ILE A 150 -12.62 4.60 7.82
N GLY A 151 -12.43 3.30 7.58
CA GLY A 151 -12.62 2.26 8.57
C GLY A 151 -11.71 2.42 9.79
N ALA A 152 -10.45 2.78 9.60
CA ALA A 152 -9.50 3.05 10.68
C ALA A 152 -9.92 4.27 11.50
N VAL A 153 -10.41 5.34 10.88
CA VAL A 153 -10.90 6.53 11.61
C VAL A 153 -12.11 6.17 12.48
N VAL A 154 -13.11 5.48 11.92
CA VAL A 154 -14.31 5.08 12.66
C VAL A 154 -13.96 4.06 13.76
N GLY A 155 -13.14 3.06 13.43
CA GLY A 155 -12.64 2.07 14.38
C GLY A 155 -11.79 2.69 15.48
N GLY A 156 -11.01 3.72 15.18
CA GLY A 156 -10.22 4.47 16.15
C GLY A 156 -11.08 5.16 17.20
N VAL A 157 -12.13 5.86 16.79
CA VAL A 157 -13.05 6.52 17.72
C VAL A 157 -13.74 5.51 18.62
N VAL A 158 -14.30 4.43 18.05
CA VAL A 158 -14.97 3.37 18.83
C VAL A 158 -13.96 2.64 19.74
N GLY A 159 -12.75 2.40 19.24
CA GLY A 159 -11.67 1.73 19.95
C GLY A 159 -11.18 2.50 21.17
N ILE A 160 -11.06 3.83 21.06
CA ILE A 160 -10.73 4.71 22.19
C ILE A 160 -11.80 4.59 23.29
N ILE A 161 -13.08 4.70 22.93
CA ILE A 161 -14.18 4.62 23.90
C ILE A 161 -14.18 3.26 24.60
N ALA A 162 -14.09 2.17 23.83
CA ALA A 162 -14.09 0.81 24.36
C ALA A 162 -12.85 0.52 25.22
N GLY A 163 -11.67 0.93 24.77
CA GLY A 163 -10.41 0.75 25.50
C GLY A 163 -10.41 1.47 26.84
N VAL A 164 -10.92 2.70 26.88
CA VAL A 164 -11.07 3.46 28.13
C VAL A 164 -12.10 2.81 29.05
N ALA A 165 -13.25 2.36 28.53
CA ALA A 165 -14.28 1.71 29.34
C ALA A 165 -13.75 0.43 30.00
N ILE A 166 -13.00 -0.40 29.25
CA ILE A 166 -12.38 -1.62 29.78
C ILE A 166 -11.30 -1.29 30.80
N ALA A 167 -10.44 -0.31 30.51
CA ALA A 167 -9.39 0.11 31.44
C ALA A 167 -9.95 0.70 32.75
N ALA A 168 -11.07 1.43 32.69
CA ALA A 168 -11.77 1.90 33.86
C ALA A 168 -12.38 0.75 34.68
N ALA A 169 -12.88 -0.29 34.03
CA ALA A 169 -13.44 -1.48 34.69
C ALA A 169 -12.39 -2.32 35.44
N ILE A 170 -11.09 -2.22 35.08
CA ILE A 170 -10.00 -2.87 35.82
C ILE A 170 -9.91 -2.32 37.27
N GLY A 171 -10.52 -1.18 37.56
CA GLY A 171 -10.81 -0.78 38.94
C GLY A 171 -9.55 -0.61 39.78
N CYS A 172 -8.52 0.06 39.23
CA CYS A 172 -7.28 0.35 39.95
C CYS A 172 -7.57 1.20 41.20
N ALA A 173 -7.83 0.53 42.32
CA ALA A 173 -8.07 1.18 43.61
C ALA A 173 -6.83 1.99 44.00
N ALA A 174 -7.04 3.29 44.19
CA ALA A 174 -6.00 4.34 44.20
C ALA A 174 -5.14 4.39 45.48
N THR A 175 -4.87 3.26 46.13
CA THR A 175 -4.16 3.25 47.42
C THR A 175 -3.06 2.18 47.46
N GLY A 176 -1.79 2.63 47.46
CA GLY A 176 -0.62 1.78 47.74
C GLY A 176 0.46 1.78 46.64
N PRO A 177 1.60 1.10 46.88
CA PRO A 177 2.72 1.01 45.93
C PRO A 177 2.35 0.27 44.63
N PHE A 178 1.28 -0.52 44.65
CA PHE A 178 0.77 -1.25 43.48
C PHE A 178 -0.04 -0.37 42.51
N TYR A 179 -0.33 0.89 42.86
CA TYR A 179 -1.08 1.82 42.01
C TYR A 179 -0.41 2.05 40.66
N ILE A 180 0.91 2.25 40.64
CA ILE A 180 1.66 2.51 39.42
C ILE A 180 1.59 1.30 38.47
N LEU A 181 1.74 0.09 39.00
CA LEU A 181 1.68 -1.13 38.20
C LEU A 181 0.28 -1.33 37.61
N CYS A 182 -0.78 -1.11 38.39
CA CYS A 182 -2.15 -1.21 37.91
C CYS A 182 -2.44 -0.16 36.81
N LEU A 183 -2.00 1.08 37.01
CA LEU A 183 -2.16 2.16 36.03
C LEU A 183 -1.44 1.84 34.71
N ILE A 184 -0.23 1.29 34.76
CA ILE A 184 0.50 0.86 33.56
C ILE A 184 -0.27 -0.23 32.81
N ILE A 185 -0.79 -1.23 33.53
CA ILE A 185 -1.59 -2.31 32.92
C ILE A 185 -2.87 -1.74 32.28
N ALA A 186 -3.58 -0.83 32.97
CA ALA A 186 -4.78 -0.19 32.43
C ALA A 186 -4.49 0.62 31.15
N ILE A 187 -3.37 1.37 31.12
CA ILE A 187 -2.91 2.10 29.94
C ILE A 187 -2.60 1.15 28.78
N LEU A 188 -1.90 0.05 29.05
CA LEU A 188 -1.56 -0.95 28.03
C LEU A 188 -2.80 -1.62 27.47
N VAL A 189 -3.74 -2.03 28.32
CA VAL A 189 -5.00 -2.65 27.88
C VAL A 189 -5.81 -1.67 27.03
N ALA A 190 -5.95 -0.41 27.45
CA ALA A 190 -6.64 0.61 26.66
C ALA A 190 -6.00 0.79 25.28
N ALA A 191 -4.67 0.88 25.24
CA ALA A 191 -3.90 1.04 23.99
C ALA A 191 -4.06 -0.18 23.06
N ILE A 192 -3.98 -1.39 23.59
CA ILE A 192 -4.11 -2.64 22.82
C ILE A 192 -5.53 -2.78 22.27
N VAL A 193 -6.55 -2.56 23.10
CA VAL A 193 -7.96 -2.65 22.67
C VAL A 193 -8.24 -1.61 21.58
N ALA A 194 -7.80 -0.36 21.78
CA ALA A 194 -7.95 0.68 20.77
C ALA A 194 -7.23 0.28 19.47
N ALA A 195 -6.02 -0.25 19.54
CA ALA A 195 -5.28 -0.73 18.37
C ALA A 195 -6.05 -1.81 17.60
N ILE A 196 -6.53 -2.84 18.31
CA ILE A 196 -7.25 -3.97 17.71
C ILE A 196 -8.52 -3.48 17.02
N ILE A 197 -9.35 -2.67 17.69
CA ILE A 197 -10.61 -2.17 17.11
C ILE A 197 -10.33 -1.25 15.91
N THR A 198 -9.28 -0.44 15.97
CA THR A 198 -8.86 0.41 14.84
C THR A 198 -8.45 -0.44 13.63
N LEU A 199 -7.66 -1.50 13.85
CA LEU A 199 -7.23 -2.41 12.79
C LEU A 199 -8.41 -3.20 12.19
N ILE A 200 -9.33 -3.67 13.03
CA ILE A 200 -10.57 -4.33 12.57
C ILE A 200 -11.40 -3.34 11.74
N GLY A 201 -11.56 -2.10 12.21
CA GLY A 201 -12.24 -1.05 11.47
C GLY A 201 -11.61 -0.84 10.10
N ALA A 202 -10.27 -0.75 10.02
CA ALA A 202 -9.55 -0.63 8.77
C ALA A 202 -9.79 -1.84 7.84
N GLY A 203 -9.72 -3.06 8.38
CA GLY A 203 -9.96 -4.27 7.60
C GLY A 203 -11.39 -4.36 7.05
N VAL A 204 -12.40 -4.05 7.87
CA VAL A 204 -13.81 -4.06 7.46
C VAL A 204 -14.09 -2.96 6.44
N GLY A 205 -13.57 -1.75 6.65
CA GLY A 205 -13.71 -0.64 5.71
C GLY A 205 -13.06 -0.95 4.36
N GLY A 206 -11.87 -1.55 4.37
CA GLY A 206 -11.17 -2.01 3.17
C GLY A 206 -11.95 -3.09 2.43
N GLY A 207 -12.44 -4.12 3.13
CA GLY A 207 -13.20 -5.21 2.52
C GLY A 207 -14.52 -4.76 1.90
N ILE A 208 -15.26 -3.83 2.55
CA ILE A 208 -16.48 -3.26 1.98
C ILE A 208 -16.16 -2.45 0.72
N ALA A 209 -15.15 -1.58 0.76
CA ALA A 209 -14.76 -0.78 -0.39
C ALA A 209 -14.26 -1.65 -1.56
N GLY A 210 -13.48 -2.70 -1.28
CA GLY A 210 -13.00 -3.65 -2.28
C GLY A 210 -14.12 -4.45 -2.94
N GLY A 211 -15.19 -4.78 -2.20
CA GLY A 211 -16.38 -5.42 -2.77
C GLY A 211 -17.19 -4.51 -3.69
N ILE A 212 -17.16 -3.19 -3.44
CA ILE A 212 -17.88 -2.19 -4.27
C ILE A 212 -17.07 -1.80 -5.51
N ALA A 213 -15.75 -1.75 -5.40
CA ALA A 213 -14.86 -1.34 -6.48
C ALA A 213 -14.75 -2.34 -7.65
N GLY A 214 -15.44 -3.49 -7.55
CA GLY A 214 -15.38 -4.55 -8.57
C GLY A 214 -14.10 -5.38 -8.47
N THR A 215 -13.94 -6.32 -9.39
CA THR A 215 -12.69 -7.07 -9.56
C THR A 215 -11.88 -6.39 -10.63
N ASP A 216 -10.62 -6.03 -10.34
CA ASP A 216 -9.73 -5.62 -11.43
C ASP A 216 -9.62 -6.76 -12.44
N GLU A 217 -9.93 -6.43 -13.69
CA GLU A 217 -9.68 -7.31 -14.83
C GLU A 217 -8.18 -7.62 -14.91
N PRO A 218 -7.80 -8.79 -15.42
CA PRO A 218 -6.40 -9.11 -15.57
C PRO A 218 -5.75 -8.09 -16.50
N LEU A 219 -4.50 -7.76 -16.20
CA LEU A 219 -3.71 -6.79 -16.93
C LEU A 219 -3.83 -7.02 -18.43
N SER A 220 -4.15 -5.96 -19.16
CA SER A 220 -4.30 -6.00 -20.60
C SER A 220 -3.28 -5.13 -21.30
N ASP A 221 -2.93 -5.50 -22.52
CA ASP A 221 -2.21 -4.66 -23.45
C ASP A 221 -3.12 -3.56 -24.03
N ASP A 222 -2.56 -2.68 -24.86
CA ASP A 222 -3.28 -1.64 -25.59
C ASP A 222 -4.42 -2.16 -26.49
N GLY A 223 -4.36 -3.43 -26.87
CA GLY A 223 -5.36 -4.11 -27.68
C GLY A 223 -6.49 -4.74 -26.87
N GLY A 224 -6.44 -4.68 -25.53
CA GLY A 224 -7.36 -5.36 -24.63
C GLY A 224 -7.06 -6.85 -24.45
N ASN A 225 -5.92 -7.35 -24.92
CA ASN A 225 -5.50 -8.72 -24.73
C ASN A 225 -4.95 -8.92 -23.33
N VAL A 226 -5.45 -9.93 -22.64
CA VAL A 226 -4.96 -10.30 -21.30
C VAL A 226 -3.50 -10.76 -21.38
N LEU A 227 -2.66 -10.19 -20.54
CA LEU A 227 -1.26 -10.55 -20.39
C LEU A 227 -1.11 -11.86 -19.60
N HIS A 228 -0.20 -12.71 -20.05
CA HIS A 228 0.17 -13.94 -19.36
C HIS A 228 1.68 -14.09 -19.27
N GLU A 229 2.11 -14.99 -18.39
CA GLU A 229 3.51 -15.40 -18.32
C GLU A 229 4.01 -15.95 -19.67
N GLY A 230 5.22 -15.55 -20.05
CA GLY A 230 5.83 -15.85 -21.34
C GLY A 230 5.46 -14.90 -22.47
N ASP A 231 4.53 -13.96 -22.26
CA ASP A 231 4.24 -12.95 -23.29
C ASP A 231 5.43 -12.00 -23.48
N TYR A 232 5.76 -11.71 -24.74
CA TYR A 232 6.73 -10.68 -25.11
C TYR A 232 6.04 -9.33 -25.09
N VAL A 233 6.54 -8.40 -24.28
CA VAL A 233 5.89 -7.11 -24.08
C VAL A 233 6.89 -5.96 -24.13
N SER A 234 6.43 -4.82 -24.64
CA SER A 234 7.05 -3.52 -24.38
C SER A 234 6.21 -2.75 -23.38
N THR A 235 6.82 -2.31 -22.29
CA THR A 235 6.18 -1.54 -21.23
C THR A 235 6.69 -0.11 -21.25
N PHE A 236 5.78 0.85 -21.21
CA PHE A 236 6.07 2.28 -21.17
C PHE A 236 5.55 2.86 -19.86
N GLY A 237 6.32 3.75 -19.25
CA GLY A 237 5.86 4.49 -18.09
C GLY A 237 6.98 5.26 -17.41
N LYS A 238 6.70 5.75 -16.20
CA LYS A 238 7.67 6.48 -15.39
C LYS A 238 8.52 5.51 -14.58
N LEU A 239 9.81 5.49 -14.89
CA LEU A 239 10.78 4.67 -14.20
C LEU A 239 11.33 5.44 -12.99
N ILE A 240 11.15 4.86 -11.80
CA ILE A 240 11.60 5.41 -10.53
C ILE A 240 12.49 4.42 -9.78
N THR A 241 13.27 4.93 -8.83
CA THR A 241 13.95 4.10 -7.83
C THR A 241 13.06 3.99 -6.61
N SER A 242 12.46 2.81 -6.37
CA SER A 242 11.52 2.63 -5.27
C SER A 242 12.20 2.15 -4.00
N GLY A 243 12.08 2.92 -2.92
CA GLY A 243 12.56 2.53 -1.59
C GLY A 243 11.81 1.33 -1.00
N SER A 244 10.58 1.03 -1.46
CA SER A 244 9.83 -0.14 -0.99
C SER A 244 10.31 -1.46 -1.61
N MET A 245 11.17 -1.38 -2.63
CA MET A 245 11.75 -2.51 -3.36
C MET A 245 13.28 -2.50 -3.20
N ASP A 246 13.76 -2.19 -2.00
CA ASP A 246 15.20 -2.11 -1.68
C ASP A 246 16.01 -1.17 -2.59
N GLY A 247 15.36 -0.16 -3.17
CA GLY A 247 15.95 0.76 -4.13
C GLY A 247 16.14 0.18 -5.54
N ALA A 248 15.34 -0.82 -5.92
CA ALA A 248 15.24 -1.27 -7.30
C ALA A 248 14.52 -0.27 -8.19
N ARG A 249 14.87 -0.28 -9.48
CA ARG A 249 14.15 0.48 -10.50
C ARG A 249 12.88 -0.24 -10.91
N VAL A 250 11.76 0.49 -10.86
CA VAL A 250 10.43 -0.02 -11.15
C VAL A 250 9.63 1.00 -11.95
N TYR A 251 8.72 0.53 -12.79
CA TYR A 251 7.70 1.41 -13.37
C TYR A 251 6.63 1.70 -12.33
N TRP A 252 6.56 2.95 -11.90
CA TRP A 252 5.51 3.41 -10.99
C TRP A 252 4.34 3.90 -11.82
N PHE A 253 3.52 2.91 -12.14
CA PHE A 253 2.50 2.88 -13.18
C PHE A 253 3.07 2.77 -14.59
N VAL A 254 2.88 1.56 -15.14
CA VAL A 254 2.94 1.29 -16.56
C VAL A 254 1.71 1.94 -17.18
N GLU A 255 1.96 2.87 -18.09
CA GLU A 255 0.92 3.63 -18.78
C GLU A 255 0.45 2.92 -20.06
N ARG A 256 1.36 2.13 -20.65
CA ARG A 256 1.14 1.48 -21.94
C ARG A 256 1.87 0.14 -22.00
N THR A 257 1.21 -0.86 -22.57
CA THR A 257 1.82 -2.17 -22.80
C THR A 257 1.47 -2.68 -24.19
N VAL A 258 2.49 -3.06 -24.96
CA VAL A 258 2.34 -3.60 -26.31
C VAL A 258 2.77 -5.05 -26.32
N LEU A 259 1.89 -5.94 -26.79
CA LEU A 259 2.15 -7.37 -26.93
C LEU A 259 2.80 -7.67 -28.30
N HIS A 260 3.90 -8.44 -28.29
CA HIS A 260 4.68 -8.81 -29.48
C HIS A 260 4.63 -10.31 -29.81
N GLY A 261 3.88 -11.09 -29.01
CA GLY A 261 3.79 -12.55 -29.14
C GLY A 261 4.04 -13.24 -27.81
N ARG A 262 4.34 -14.53 -27.85
CA ARG A 262 4.57 -15.37 -26.66
C ARG A 262 5.76 -16.30 -26.88
N SER A 263 6.58 -16.44 -25.84
CA SER A 263 7.66 -17.43 -25.76
C SER A 263 7.10 -18.85 -25.73
N THR A 264 7.79 -19.77 -26.39
CA THR A 264 7.49 -21.21 -26.28
C THR A 264 8.11 -21.85 -25.03
N GLY A 265 8.94 -21.11 -24.29
CA GLY A 265 9.56 -21.56 -23.05
C GLY A 265 8.61 -21.51 -21.85
N SER A 266 9.11 -21.97 -20.70
CA SER A 266 8.46 -21.82 -19.40
C SER A 266 9.30 -20.92 -18.48
N PRO A 267 8.68 -20.14 -17.58
CA PRO A 267 9.41 -19.44 -16.52
C PRO A 267 10.28 -20.41 -15.69
N GLN A 268 11.44 -20.00 -15.16
CA GLN A 268 12.03 -18.66 -15.25
C GLN A 268 12.71 -18.41 -16.60
N PHE A 269 12.51 -17.21 -17.16
CA PHE A 269 13.10 -16.80 -18.45
C PHE A 269 14.49 -16.17 -18.27
N SER A 270 15.26 -16.16 -19.36
CA SER A 270 16.59 -15.55 -19.48
C SER A 270 16.54 -14.47 -20.57
N PHE A 271 17.41 -13.46 -20.48
CA PHE A 271 17.50 -12.35 -21.44
C PHE A 271 17.73 -12.81 -22.90
N THR A 272 18.31 -14.01 -23.08
CA THR A 272 18.53 -14.61 -24.40
C THR A 272 17.23 -14.86 -25.17
N ASP A 273 16.13 -15.13 -24.47
CA ASP A 273 14.84 -15.40 -25.07
C ASP A 273 14.21 -14.15 -25.72
N PRO A 274 14.04 -13.02 -25.02
CA PRO A 274 13.57 -11.78 -25.65
C PRO A 274 14.62 -11.21 -26.63
N ASP A 275 15.92 -11.43 -26.43
CA ASP A 275 16.96 -11.01 -27.40
C ASP A 275 16.81 -11.69 -28.77
N ALA A 276 16.45 -12.97 -28.78
CA ALA A 276 16.27 -13.73 -30.02
C ALA A 276 14.92 -13.48 -30.72
N ASN A 277 13.87 -13.16 -29.95
CA ASN A 277 12.49 -13.19 -30.46
C ASN A 277 11.84 -11.80 -30.61
N LEU A 278 12.33 -10.76 -29.91
CA LEU A 278 11.86 -9.39 -30.10
C LEU A 278 12.73 -8.64 -31.11
N THR A 279 12.15 -7.71 -31.86
CA THR A 279 12.90 -6.79 -32.74
C THR A 279 13.88 -5.92 -31.92
N GLU A 280 14.96 -5.44 -32.57
CA GLU A 280 15.96 -4.58 -31.92
C GLU A 280 15.35 -3.27 -31.38
N ASP A 281 14.35 -2.71 -32.07
CA ASP A 281 13.66 -1.45 -31.72
C ASP A 281 12.22 -1.69 -31.25
N ALA A 282 12.01 -2.68 -30.37
CA ALA A 282 10.68 -2.95 -29.81
C ALA A 282 10.16 -1.79 -28.91
N CYS A 283 11.00 -0.79 -28.63
CA CYS A 283 10.70 0.43 -27.87
C CYS A 283 11.23 1.66 -28.60
N PRO A 284 10.55 2.12 -29.68
CA PRO A 284 10.98 3.31 -30.39
C PRO A 284 10.85 4.53 -29.48
N ILE A 285 11.98 5.20 -29.25
CA ILE A 285 12.13 6.38 -28.38
C ILE A 285 11.22 7.54 -28.83
N ASP A 286 10.76 7.51 -30.10
CA ASP A 286 9.90 8.54 -30.70
C ASP A 286 8.41 8.46 -30.31
N VAL A 287 7.99 7.47 -29.53
CA VAL A 287 6.65 7.49 -28.91
C VAL A 287 6.69 8.35 -27.66
N VAL A 288 6.89 9.65 -27.88
CA VAL A 288 6.73 10.70 -26.87
C VAL A 288 5.30 10.57 -26.33
N ILE A 289 5.19 10.14 -25.09
CA ILE A 289 3.95 10.18 -24.33
C ILE A 289 3.60 11.67 -24.23
N LYS A 290 2.50 12.07 -24.88
CA LYS A 290 1.99 13.44 -24.86
C LYS A 290 0.97 13.60 -23.76
#